data_AF-A0A3G2QVI1-F1
#
_entry.id   AF-A0A3G2QVI1-F1
#
_cell.length_a   1.000
_cell.length_b   1.000
_cell.length_c   1.000
_cell.angle_alpha   90.00
_cell.angle_beta   90.00
_cell.angle_gamma   90.00
#
_symmetry.space_group_name_H-M   'P 1'
#
loop_
_entity.id
_entity.type
_entity.pdbx_description
1 polymer ?
#
loop_
_entity_poly.entity_id
_entity_poly.type
_entity_poly.pdbx_seq_one_letter_code
_entity_poly.pdbx_strand_id
1 'polypeptide(L)'
;GERGRIVKWAPQQEVLGHEAIGAFWTHSGWNSTVESVCEGVPMICSPFWGDQPLDARYVSDVWKVGVYLENGWKREEITNAIRRVMADEE
;
A
#
# COMPACT_ATOMS: atom_id res chain seq x y z
N GLY A 1 10.74 18.04 8.56
CA GLY A 1 11.03 16.76 7.90
C GLY A 1 11.50 15.70 8.88
N GLU A 2 10.87 15.60 10.06
CA GLU A 2 11.35 14.70 11.13
C GLU A 2 10.56 13.37 11.19
N ARG A 3 9.45 13.27 10.45
CA ARG A 3 8.53 12.12 10.47
C ARG A 3 8.63 11.24 9.23
N GLY A 4 9.64 11.46 8.38
CA GLY A 4 9.78 10.76 7.11
C GLY A 4 11.24 10.64 6.70
N ARG A 5 11.56 9.53 6.03
CA ARG A 5 12.89 9.23 5.52
C ARG A 5 12.79 8.78 4.07
N ILE A 6 13.58 9.38 3.19
CA ILE A 6 13.68 8.99 1.78
C ILE A 6 14.99 8.21 1.61
N VAL A 7 14.90 6.99 1.09
CA VAL A 7 16.05 6.12 0.79
C VAL A 7 15.96 5.65 -0.65
N LYS A 8 17.11 5.30 -1.25
CA LYS A 8 17.14 4.80 -2.64
C LYS A 8 16.66 3.35 -2.75
N TRP A 9 16.91 2.56 -1.72
CA TRP A 9 16.57 1.15 -1.66
C TRP A 9 16.40 0.74 -0.20
N ALA A 10 15.56 -0.24 0.05
CA ALA A 10 15.35 -0.86 1.34
C ALA A 10 15.12 -2.37 1.16
N PRO A 11 15.47 -3.21 2.16
CA PRO A 11 15.09 -4.62 2.16
C PRO A 11 13.58 -4.73 2.40
N GLN A 12 12.79 -4.61 1.32
CA GLN A 12 11.35 -4.36 1.38
C GLN A 12 10.61 -5.34 2.29
N GLN A 13 10.85 -6.65 2.15
CA GLN A 13 10.18 -7.65 2.98
C GLN A 13 10.53 -7.50 4.47
N GLU A 14 11.80 -7.25 4.82
CA GLU A 14 12.22 -7.01 6.21
C GLU A 14 11.60 -5.72 6.78
N VAL A 15 11.45 -4.69 5.94
CA VAL A 15 10.75 -3.46 6.32
C VAL A 15 9.27 -3.76 6.57
N LEU A 16 8.59 -4.46 5.65
CA LEU A 16 7.17 -4.81 5.79
C LEU A 16 6.92 -5.68 7.04
N GLY A 17 7.83 -6.60 7.36
CA GLY A 17 7.74 -7.44 8.57
C GLY A 17 8.09 -6.72 9.87
N HIS A 18 8.46 -5.43 9.83
CA HIS A 18 8.77 -4.66 11.03
C HIS A 18 7.49 -4.09 11.66
N GLU A 19 7.32 -4.24 12.97
CA GLU A 19 6.16 -3.79 13.77
C GLU A 19 5.81 -2.29 13.66
N ALA A 20 6.70 -1.50 13.07
CA ALA A 20 6.53 -0.05 12.92
C ALA A 20 5.78 0.31 11.62
N ILE A 21 5.58 -0.65 10.72
CA ILE A 21 4.89 -0.43 9.45
C ILE A 21 3.40 -0.67 9.64
N GLY A 22 2.61 0.40 9.47
CA GLY A 22 1.15 0.33 9.53
C GLY A 22 0.48 0.18 8.15
N ALA A 23 1.14 0.55 7.05
CA ALA A 23 0.60 0.42 5.70
C ALA A 23 1.68 0.49 4.63
N PHE A 24 1.37 -0.05 3.46
CA PHE A 24 2.25 -0.07 2.30
C PHE A 24 1.61 0.59 1.07
N TRP A 25 2.15 1.73 0.64
CA TRP A 25 1.78 2.32 -0.64
C TRP A 25 2.59 1.67 -1.76
N THR A 26 1.90 0.94 -2.63
CA THR A 26 2.49 0.13 -3.70
C THR A 26 1.90 0.45 -5.07
N HIS A 27 2.70 0.22 -6.10
CA HIS A 27 2.23 0.14 -7.47
C HIS A 27 1.45 -1.14 -7.79
N SER A 28 1.24 -2.02 -6.80
CA SER A 28 0.49 -3.27 -6.93
C SER A 28 1.12 -4.29 -7.88
N GLY A 29 2.45 -4.27 -8.03
CA GLY A 29 3.16 -5.38 -8.70
C GLY A 29 3.10 -6.65 -7.84
N TRP A 30 2.92 -7.81 -8.49
CA TRP A 30 2.60 -9.07 -7.83
C TRP A 30 3.49 -9.44 -6.65
N ASN A 31 4.83 -9.35 -6.79
CA ASN A 31 5.75 -9.68 -5.69
C ASN A 31 5.53 -8.80 -4.45
N SER A 32 5.43 -7.49 -4.66
CA SER A 32 5.18 -6.54 -3.57
C SER A 32 3.82 -6.75 -2.92
N THR A 33 2.80 -7.12 -3.71
CA THR A 33 1.47 -7.47 -3.20
C THR A 33 1.54 -8.70 -2.29
N VAL A 34 2.23 -9.77 -2.72
CA VAL A 34 2.39 -11.00 -1.95
C VAL A 34 3.21 -10.77 -0.68
N GLU A 35 4.30 -10.01 -0.76
CA GLU A 35 5.09 -9.64 0.43
C GLU A 35 4.22 -8.93 1.48
N SER A 36 3.41 -7.95 1.06
CA SER A 36 2.52 -7.22 1.98
C SER A 36 1.49 -8.14 2.64
N VAL A 37 0.91 -9.09 1.89
CA VAL A 37 -0.05 -10.06 2.41
C VAL A 37 0.61 -11.00 3.41
N CYS A 38 1.81 -11.50 3.12
CA CYS A 38 2.55 -12.39 4.02
C CYS A 38 2.91 -11.72 5.36
N GLU A 39 3.27 -10.43 5.32
CA GLU A 39 3.62 -9.66 6.53
C GLU A 39 2.39 -9.00 7.20
N GLY A 40 1.18 -9.19 6.66
CA GLY A 40 -0.06 -8.67 7.24
C GLY A 40 -0.20 -7.15 7.17
N VAL A 41 0.43 -6.50 6.19
CA VAL A 41 0.43 -5.04 6.04
C VAL A 41 -0.64 -4.61 5.03
N PRO A 42 -1.59 -3.71 5.39
CA PRO A 42 -2.62 -3.23 4.48
C PRO A 42 -2.02 -2.31 3.40
N MET A 43 -2.64 -2.30 2.21
CA MET A 43 -2.09 -1.64 1.03
C MET A 43 -2.85 -0.39 0.59
N ILE A 44 -2.10 0.59 0.07
CA ILE A 44 -2.62 1.66 -0.80
C ILE A 44 -2.12 1.36 -2.21
N CYS A 45 -3.03 1.04 -3.11
CA CYS A 45 -2.74 0.63 -4.48
C CYS A 45 -2.76 1.82 -5.44
N SER A 46 -1.68 1.97 -6.22
CA SER A 46 -1.50 3.00 -7.24
C SER A 46 -0.81 2.41 -8.49
N PRO A 47 -1.50 1.58 -9.26
CA PRO A 47 -0.96 0.89 -10.42
C PRO A 47 -0.59 1.83 -11.57
N PHE A 48 0.36 1.39 -12.40
CA PHE A 48 0.82 2.11 -13.59
C PHE A 48 0.46 1.38 -14.88
N TRP A 49 0.78 0.09 -15.01
CA TRP A 49 0.59 -0.66 -16.25
C TRP A 49 0.59 -2.18 -16.04
N GLY A 50 0.20 -2.94 -17.07
CA GLY A 50 0.22 -4.40 -17.06
C GLY A 50 -0.88 -5.00 -16.18
N ASP A 51 -0.49 -5.95 -15.34
CA ASP A 51 -1.32 -6.66 -14.37
C ASP A 51 -1.68 -5.82 -13.13
N GLN A 52 -0.90 -4.79 -12.82
CA GLN A 52 -1.04 -3.97 -11.62
C GLN A 52 -2.48 -3.46 -11.33
N PRO A 53 -3.28 -2.99 -12.32
CA PRO A 53 -4.66 -2.59 -12.05
C PRO A 53 -5.57 -3.76 -11.65
N LEU A 54 -5.32 -4.96 -12.17
CA LEU A 54 -6.07 -6.15 -11.78
C LEU A 54 -5.71 -6.55 -10.35
N ASP A 55 -4.42 -6.57 -10.02
CA ASP A 55 -3.94 -6.86 -8.67
C ASP A 55 -4.48 -5.83 -7.66
N ALA A 56 -4.46 -4.54 -8.02
CA ALA A 56 -5.05 -3.47 -7.21
C ALA A 56 -6.56 -3.69 -6.94
N ARG A 57 -7.32 -4.14 -7.95
CA ARG A 57 -8.75 -4.48 -7.78
C ARG A 57 -8.95 -5.71 -6.89
N TYR A 58 -8.10 -6.73 -7.02
CA TYR A 58 -8.17 -7.89 -6.11
C TYR A 58 -7.89 -7.49 -4.66
N VAL A 59 -6.84 -6.69 -4.44
CA VAL A 59 -6.48 -6.19 -3.10
C VAL A 59 -7.62 -5.37 -2.47
N SER A 60 -8.23 -4.47 -3.23
CA SER A 60 -9.22 -3.52 -2.73
C SER A 60 -10.66 -4.06 -2.69
N ASP A 61 -11.13 -4.68 -3.77
CA ASP A 61 -12.54 -5.05 -3.93
C ASP A 61 -12.83 -6.49 -3.50
N VAL A 62 -11.86 -7.40 -3.69
CA VAL A 62 -12.04 -8.85 -3.46
C VAL A 62 -11.53 -9.25 -2.08
N TRP A 63 -10.24 -9.06 -1.80
CA TRP A 63 -9.61 -9.42 -0.53
C TRP A 63 -9.88 -8.38 0.56
N LYS A 64 -10.15 -7.13 0.17
CA LYS A 64 -10.44 -6.01 1.08
C LYS A 64 -9.33 -5.75 2.10
N VAL A 65 -8.08 -5.96 1.68
CA VAL A 65 -6.86 -5.72 2.48
C VAL A 65 -6.13 -4.44 2.06
N GLY A 66 -6.82 -3.54 1.37
CA GLY A 66 -6.27 -2.27 0.93
C GLY A 66 -7.26 -1.37 0.22
N VAL A 67 -6.78 -0.23 -0.27
CA VAL A 67 -7.56 0.78 -0.99
C VAL A 67 -6.91 1.10 -2.33
N TYR A 68 -7.71 1.28 -3.37
CA TYR A 68 -7.22 1.64 -4.71
C TYR A 68 -7.45 3.12 -5.02
N LEU A 69 -6.37 3.86 -5.28
CA LEU A 69 -6.38 5.24 -5.78
C LEU A 69 -6.78 5.31 -7.27
N GLU A 70 -8.02 4.97 -7.60
CA GLU A 70 -8.52 4.96 -8.99
C GLU A 70 -8.53 6.34 -9.66
N ASN A 71 -8.70 7.42 -8.88
CA ASN A 71 -8.87 8.80 -9.38
C ASN A 71 -7.56 9.61 -9.43
N GLY A 72 -6.41 8.94 -9.35
CA GLY A 72 -5.08 9.55 -9.43
C GLY A 72 -4.57 10.16 -8.12
N TRP A 73 -3.49 10.94 -8.21
CA TRP A 73 -2.69 11.39 -7.07
C TRP A 73 -3.03 12.80 -6.59
N LYS A 74 -4.31 13.04 -6.29
CA LYS A 74 -4.71 14.27 -5.62
C LYS A 74 -4.33 14.18 -4.14
N ARG A 75 -3.81 15.28 -3.58
CA ARG A 75 -3.38 15.35 -2.17
C ARG A 75 -4.46 14.87 -1.20
N GLU A 76 -5.70 15.28 -1.43
CA GLU A 76 -6.85 14.91 -0.60
C GLU A 76 -7.13 13.40 -0.63
N GLU A 77 -7.17 12.82 -1.84
CA GLU A 77 -7.35 11.38 -2.04
C GLU A 77 -6.26 10.56 -1.34
N ILE A 78 -4.99 10.95 -1.51
CA ILE A 78 -3.85 10.31 -0.83
C ILE A 78 -3.99 10.42 0.68
N THR A 79 -4.37 11.59 1.20
CA THR A 79 -4.53 11.82 2.64
C THR A 79 -5.65 10.94 3.21
N ASN A 80 -6.77 10.83 2.50
CA ASN A 80 -7.90 10.00 2.92
C ASN A 80 -7.56 8.51 2.85
N ALA A 81 -6.85 8.06 1.81
CA ALA A 81 -6.36 6.69 1.72
C ALA A 81 -5.41 6.34 2.86
N ILE A 82 -4.42 7.19 3.16
CA ILE A 82 -3.49 7.01 4.29
C ILE A 82 -4.26 6.93 5.61
N ARG A 83 -5.22 7.84 5.85
CA ARG A 83 -6.04 7.79 7.06
C ARG A 83 -6.81 6.48 7.15
N ARG A 84 -7.50 6.08 6.09
CA ARG A 84 -8.31 4.87 6.08
C ARG A 84 -7.52 3.59 6.39
N VAL A 85 -6.28 3.47 5.90
CA VAL A 85 -5.47 2.28 6.18
C VAL A 85 -4.70 2.35 7.50
N MET A 86 -4.51 3.55 8.07
CA MET A 86 -3.73 3.75 9.30
C MET A 86 -4.59 4.02 10.55
N ALA A 87 -5.87 4.37 10.39
CA ALA A 87 -6.69 4.96 11.48
C ALA A 87 -7.86 4.09 11.95
N ASP A 88 -8.06 2.88 11.42
CA ASP A 88 -9.18 2.04 11.82
C ASP A 88 -8.68 0.90 12.71
N GLU A 89 -8.93 1.03 14.02
CA GLU A 89 -9.33 -0.11 14.84
C GLU A 89 -10.67 -0.60 14.27
N GLU A 90 -10.71 -1.83 13.78
CA GLU A 90 -11.99 -2.55 13.65
C GLU A 90 -12.58 -2.83 15.04
#